data_AF-A0AAD9TTL4-F1
#
_entry.id   AF-A0AAD9TTL4-F1
#
_cell.length_a   1.000
_cell.length_b   1.000
_cell.length_c   1.000
_cell.angle_alpha   90.00
_cell.angle_beta   90.00
_cell.angle_gamma   90.00
#
_symmetry.space_group_name_H-M   'P 1'
#
loop_
_entity.id
_entity.type
_entity.pdbx_description
1 polymer ?
#
loop_
_entity_poly.entity_id
_entity_poly.type
_entity_poly.pdbx_seq_one_letter_code
_entity_poly.pdbx_strand_id
1 'polypeptide(L)'
;MHDYPLKMVEHEGFRDYTRSLLPLFKAISRTTARRDIMSMYEIERASLLTMLGRIPGRIAITSDMWTTSNQKRGYITVTSHFIDSSWQLQSRLLRFMYVTCPHNVENLSTALMNSLLDWNVDRKLSKLNLDNCSTNNSMIDILLGNTIDGVGDNDVDDDNENEVNEAVDCSGATKA
;
A
#
# COMPACT_ATOMS: atom_id res chain seq x y z
N MET A 1 -19.56 -12.34 -0.95
CA MET A 1 -18.60 -13.29 -0.34
C MET A 1 -18.83 -13.26 1.16
N HIS A 2 -18.78 -14.39 1.89
CA HIS A 2 -19.35 -14.52 3.25
C HIS A 2 -18.40 -14.23 4.43
N ASP A 3 -17.24 -13.59 4.19
CA ASP A 3 -16.25 -13.19 5.21
C ASP A 3 -15.86 -14.27 6.23
N TYR A 4 -15.81 -15.54 5.81
CA TYR A 4 -15.48 -16.63 6.71
C TYR A 4 -14.03 -16.55 7.21
N PRO A 5 -13.80 -16.73 8.52
CA PRO A 5 -12.45 -16.76 9.07
C PRO A 5 -11.70 -17.99 8.58
N LEU A 6 -10.37 -17.94 8.52
CA LEU A 6 -9.53 -19.11 8.21
C LEU A 6 -9.78 -20.31 9.12
N LYS A 7 -10.34 -20.09 10.33
CA LYS A 7 -10.74 -21.15 11.27
C LYS A 7 -11.87 -22.03 10.74
N MET A 8 -12.62 -21.58 9.74
CA MET A 8 -13.74 -22.31 9.15
C MET A 8 -13.35 -23.71 8.64
N VAL A 9 -12.10 -23.91 8.22
CA VAL A 9 -11.56 -25.23 7.81
C VAL A 9 -11.56 -26.29 8.93
N GLU A 10 -11.68 -25.85 10.18
CA GLU A 10 -11.72 -26.70 11.37
C GLU A 10 -13.15 -26.98 11.85
N HIS A 11 -14.15 -26.27 11.32
CA HIS A 11 -15.54 -26.45 11.74
C HIS A 11 -16.06 -27.82 11.27
N GLU A 12 -16.75 -28.53 12.16
CA GLU A 12 -17.26 -29.88 11.91
C GLU A 12 -18.15 -29.93 10.67
N GLY A 13 -19.12 -29.04 10.55
CA GLY A 13 -20.01 -28.98 9.38
C GLY A 13 -19.26 -28.75 8.06
N PHE A 14 -18.18 -27.97 8.06
CA PHE A 14 -17.35 -27.80 6.86
C PHE A 14 -16.53 -29.06 6.54
N ARG A 15 -16.06 -29.76 7.56
CA ARG A 15 -15.32 -31.03 7.39
C ARG A 15 -16.23 -32.15 6.90
N ASP A 16 -17.45 -32.22 7.39
CA ASP A 16 -18.43 -33.22 6.93
C ASP A 16 -18.86 -32.93 5.50
N TYR A 17 -19.11 -31.66 5.17
CA TYR A 17 -19.35 -31.21 3.80
C TYR A 17 -18.18 -31.56 2.85
N THR A 18 -16.94 -31.26 3.23
CA THR A 18 -15.79 -31.57 2.37
C THR A 18 -15.55 -33.08 2.22
N ARG A 19 -15.79 -33.86 3.28
CA ARG A 19 -15.67 -35.33 3.24
C ARG A 19 -16.74 -35.98 2.36
N SER A 20 -17.95 -35.44 2.32
CA SER A 20 -19.01 -35.96 1.44
C SER A 20 -18.72 -35.71 -0.04
N LEU A 21 -18.01 -34.62 -0.36
CA LEU A 21 -17.58 -34.29 -1.71
C LEU A 21 -16.35 -35.08 -2.17
N LEU A 22 -15.33 -35.19 -1.30
CA LEU A 22 -14.08 -35.89 -1.60
C LEU A 22 -13.62 -36.67 -0.36
N PRO A 23 -13.97 -37.97 -0.23
CA PRO A 23 -13.67 -38.76 0.97
C PRO A 23 -12.18 -38.88 1.30
N LEU A 24 -11.30 -38.75 0.28
CA LEU A 24 -9.85 -38.80 0.42
C LEU A 24 -9.23 -37.44 0.80
N PHE A 25 -10.02 -36.37 0.85
CA PHE A 25 -9.54 -35.05 1.24
C PHE A 25 -9.16 -35.04 2.72
N LYS A 26 -7.89 -34.74 3.01
CA LYS A 26 -7.42 -34.54 4.38
C LYS A 26 -7.70 -33.11 4.79
N ALA A 27 -8.66 -32.93 5.71
CA ALA A 27 -8.95 -31.63 6.28
C ALA A 27 -7.69 -31.00 6.89
N ILE A 28 -7.45 -29.73 6.57
CA ILE A 28 -6.32 -28.97 7.11
C ILE A 28 -6.71 -28.25 8.40
N SER A 29 -5.71 -27.79 9.15
CA SER A 29 -5.90 -26.88 10.28
C SER A 29 -5.80 -25.43 9.82
N ARG A 30 -6.32 -24.51 10.64
CA ARG A 30 -6.13 -23.06 10.49
C ARG A 30 -4.64 -22.71 10.41
N THR A 31 -3.81 -23.38 11.21
CA THR A 31 -2.36 -23.17 11.22
C THR A 31 -1.73 -23.58 9.89
N THR A 32 -2.18 -24.71 9.32
CA THR A 32 -1.73 -25.14 7.98
C THR A 32 -2.15 -24.15 6.91
N ALA A 33 -3.42 -23.75 6.87
CA ALA A 33 -3.89 -22.74 5.93
C ALA A 33 -3.09 -21.43 6.03
N ARG A 34 -2.84 -20.92 7.25
CA ARG A 34 -2.03 -19.71 7.46
C ARG A 34 -0.61 -19.87 6.93
N ARG A 35 0.06 -20.98 7.26
CA ARG A 35 1.43 -21.24 6.81
C ARG A 35 1.52 -21.29 5.29
N ASP A 36 0.58 -21.96 4.64
CA ASP A 36 0.57 -22.11 3.19
C ASP A 36 0.32 -20.77 2.50
N ILE A 37 -0.59 -19.93 3.03
CA ILE A 37 -0.79 -18.54 2.58
C ILE A 37 0.52 -17.73 2.69
N MET A 38 1.20 -17.78 3.83
CA MET A 38 2.45 -17.05 4.03
C MET A 38 3.56 -17.58 3.11
N SER A 39 3.62 -18.89 2.89
CA SER A 39 4.59 -19.49 1.96
C SER A 39 4.35 -19.02 0.52
N MET A 40 3.10 -18.97 0.07
CA MET A 40 2.76 -18.44 -1.26
C MET A 40 3.13 -16.96 -1.37
N TYR A 41 2.85 -16.17 -0.33
CA TYR A 41 3.23 -14.76 -0.28
C TYR A 41 4.74 -14.56 -0.44
N GLU A 42 5.59 -15.31 0.28
CA GLU A 42 7.05 -15.15 0.16
C GLU A 42 7.57 -15.52 -1.24
N ILE A 43 7.01 -16.57 -1.85
CA ILE A 43 7.35 -16.97 -3.22
C ILE A 43 6.98 -15.86 -4.21
N GLU A 44 5.74 -15.35 -4.14
CA GLU A 44 5.26 -14.30 -5.02
C GLU A 44 6.00 -12.98 -4.79
N ARG A 45 6.33 -12.65 -3.54
CA ARG A 45 7.14 -11.48 -3.20
C ARG A 45 8.53 -11.54 -3.85
N ALA A 46 9.22 -12.67 -3.75
CA ALA A 46 10.53 -12.85 -4.37
C ALA A 46 10.47 -12.77 -5.91
N SER A 47 9.44 -13.38 -6.50
CA SER A 47 9.15 -13.31 -7.93
C SER A 47 8.92 -11.86 -8.39
N LEU A 48 8.08 -11.12 -7.67
CA LEU A 48 7.74 -9.74 -8.00
C LEU A 48 8.94 -8.80 -7.82
N LEU A 49 9.76 -8.95 -6.77
CA LEU A 49 11.02 -8.21 -6.61
C LEU A 49 11.95 -8.42 -7.81
N THR A 50 12.09 -9.66 -8.26
CA THR A 50 12.90 -10.00 -9.43
C THR A 50 12.35 -9.34 -10.70
N MET A 51 11.02 -9.38 -10.87
CA MET A 51 10.33 -8.73 -11.99
C MET A 51 10.59 -7.22 -12.00
N LEU A 52 10.36 -6.54 -10.87
CA LEU A 52 10.55 -5.09 -10.73
C LEU A 52 12.01 -4.67 -11.01
N GLY A 53 12.97 -5.48 -10.55
CA GLY A 53 14.39 -5.26 -10.83
C GLY A 53 14.74 -5.27 -12.32
N ARG A 54 14.05 -6.10 -13.11
CA ARG A 54 14.29 -6.25 -14.56
C ARG A 54 13.62 -5.20 -15.44
N ILE A 55 12.64 -4.46 -14.92
CA ILE A 55 11.97 -3.40 -15.68
C ILE A 55 12.98 -2.30 -16.02
N PRO A 56 13.23 -1.99 -17.31
CA PRO A 56 14.12 -0.89 -17.68
C PRO A 56 13.47 0.48 -17.46
N GLY A 57 12.14 0.54 -17.50
CA GLY A 57 11.36 1.76 -17.33
C GLY A 57 11.19 2.22 -15.89
N ARG A 58 10.46 3.32 -15.74
CA ARG A 58 10.05 3.86 -14.44
C ARG A 58 8.78 3.18 -13.94
N ILE A 59 8.55 3.26 -12.64
CA ILE A 59 7.39 2.71 -11.94
C ILE A 59 6.58 3.88 -11.38
N ALA A 60 5.28 3.88 -11.58
CA ALA A 60 4.35 4.78 -10.90
C ALA A 60 3.76 4.07 -9.67
N ILE A 61 3.58 4.80 -8.59
CA ILE A 61 3.01 4.28 -7.34
C ILE A 61 1.68 4.98 -7.09
N THR A 62 0.71 4.22 -6.61
CA THR A 62 -0.50 4.75 -5.98
C THR A 62 -0.52 4.27 -4.54
N SER A 63 -0.75 5.18 -3.60
CA SER A 63 -0.99 4.84 -2.21
C SER A 63 -2.37 5.28 -1.80
N ASP A 64 -3.09 4.41 -1.09
CA ASP A 64 -4.39 4.73 -0.50
C ASP A 64 -4.33 4.45 1.01
N MET A 65 -4.87 5.36 1.80
CA MET A 65 -4.85 5.32 3.24
C MET A 65 -6.25 5.54 3.80
N TRP A 66 -6.63 4.70 4.74
CA TRP A 66 -7.91 4.89 5.44
C TRP A 66 -7.78 4.51 6.90
N THR A 67 -8.59 5.18 7.72
CA THR A 67 -8.75 4.83 9.12
C THR A 67 -10.14 4.23 9.32
N THR A 68 -10.23 3.07 9.95
CA THR A 68 -11.54 2.50 10.30
C THR A 68 -12.13 3.26 11.49
N SER A 69 -13.35 3.78 11.32
CA SER A 69 -14.07 4.62 12.30
C SER A 69 -14.15 4.00 13.71
N ASN A 70 -14.25 2.67 13.80
CA ASN A 70 -14.62 1.99 15.04
C ASN A 70 -13.41 1.54 15.88
N GLN A 71 -12.19 1.58 15.36
CA GLN A 71 -11.02 0.97 16.03
C GLN A 71 -9.75 1.82 16.00
N LYS A 72 -9.80 3.05 15.44
CA LYS A 72 -8.60 3.91 15.22
C LYS A 72 -7.46 3.12 14.56
N ARG A 73 -7.81 2.23 13.62
CA ARG A 73 -6.86 1.42 12.87
C ARG A 73 -6.66 2.05 11.51
N GLY A 74 -5.44 2.51 11.26
CA GLY A 74 -5.00 3.02 9.97
C GLY A 74 -4.47 1.88 9.12
N TYR A 75 -4.83 1.90 7.85
CA TYR A 75 -4.29 1.01 6.85
C TYR A 75 -3.72 1.83 5.71
N ILE A 76 -2.60 1.37 5.16
CA ILE A 76 -2.02 1.91 3.93
C ILE A 76 -1.89 0.76 2.94
N THR A 77 -2.24 1.05 1.69
CA THR A 77 -1.91 0.20 0.55
C THR A 77 -0.95 0.92 -0.37
N VAL A 78 0.02 0.17 -0.90
CA VAL A 78 0.99 0.66 -1.87
C VAL A 78 0.91 -0.24 -3.09
N THR A 79 0.49 0.32 -4.22
CA THR A 79 0.35 -0.39 -5.48
C THR A 79 1.29 0.21 -6.52
N SER A 80 2.00 -0.66 -7.23
CA SER A 80 2.87 -0.29 -8.34
C SER A 80 2.19 -0.47 -9.69
N HIS A 81 2.50 0.45 -10.59
CA HIS A 81 2.01 0.48 -11.97
C HIS A 81 3.19 0.64 -12.92
N PHE A 82 3.31 -0.25 -13.90
CA PHE A 82 4.41 -0.24 -14.85
C PHE A 82 4.03 -0.94 -16.16
N ILE A 83 4.80 -0.69 -17.22
CA ILE A 83 4.71 -1.42 -18.48
C ILE A 83 5.75 -2.54 -18.48
N ASP A 84 5.32 -3.78 -18.74
CA ASP A 84 6.21 -4.93 -18.81
C ASP A 84 6.88 -5.11 -20.19
N SER A 85 7.71 -6.14 -20.33
CA SER A 85 8.42 -6.45 -21.60
C SER A 85 7.48 -6.83 -22.75
N SER A 86 6.24 -7.21 -22.45
CA SER A 86 5.19 -7.53 -23.43
C SER A 86 4.35 -6.30 -23.78
N TRP A 87 4.79 -5.11 -23.35
CA TRP A 87 4.09 -3.85 -23.54
C TRP A 87 2.69 -3.81 -22.90
N GLN A 88 2.50 -4.54 -21.80
CA GLN A 88 1.24 -4.57 -21.07
C GLN A 88 1.34 -3.76 -19.78
N LEU A 89 0.27 -3.01 -19.47
CA LEU A 89 0.13 -2.32 -18.19
C LEU A 89 -0.10 -3.36 -17.08
N GLN A 90 0.79 -3.35 -16.10
CA GLN A 90 0.70 -4.17 -14.91
C GLN A 90 0.37 -3.30 -13.70
N SER A 91 -0.54 -3.80 -12.87
CA SER A 91 -0.83 -3.27 -11.53
C SER A 91 -0.54 -4.37 -10.51
N ARG A 92 0.32 -4.07 -9.53
CA ARG A 92 0.79 -5.02 -8.52
C ARG A 92 0.82 -4.39 -7.14
N LEU A 93 0.06 -4.98 -6.22
CA LEU A 93 0.06 -4.60 -4.81
C LEU A 93 1.42 -4.98 -4.20
N LEU A 94 2.15 -3.97 -3.74
CA LEU A 94 3.44 -4.14 -3.07
C LEU A 94 3.24 -4.33 -1.57
N ARG A 95 2.36 -3.54 -0.98
CA ARG A 95 2.14 -3.62 0.46
C ARG A 95 0.70 -3.32 0.83
N PHE A 96 0.21 -4.09 1.79
CA PHE A 96 -0.95 -3.77 2.60
C PHE A 96 -0.47 -3.79 4.05
N MET A 97 -0.47 -2.63 4.71
CA MET A 97 0.07 -2.49 6.05
C MET A 97 -0.91 -1.87 7.02
N TYR A 98 -0.91 -2.40 8.23
CA TYR A 98 -1.52 -1.78 9.38
C TYR A 98 -0.53 -0.77 9.97
N VAL A 99 -0.97 0.47 10.12
CA VAL A 99 -0.21 1.51 10.81
C VAL A 99 -0.83 1.68 12.19
N THR A 100 -0.01 1.68 13.23
CA THR A 100 -0.46 1.98 14.59
C THR A 100 -0.67 3.48 14.77
N CYS A 101 -1.67 3.87 15.57
CA CYS A 101 -1.76 5.25 16.04
C CYS A 101 -0.46 5.66 16.78
N PRO A 102 0.00 6.92 16.66
CA PRO A 102 -0.64 8.03 15.95
C PRO A 102 -0.42 8.01 14.43
N HIS A 103 -1.46 8.36 13.66
CA HIS A 103 -1.41 8.54 12.20
C HIS A 103 -0.97 9.96 11.83
N ASN A 104 0.20 10.37 12.31
CA ASN A 104 0.81 11.64 11.95
C ASN A 104 1.60 11.52 10.64
N VAL A 105 1.95 12.67 10.05
CA VAL A 105 2.67 12.74 8.78
C VAL A 105 3.96 11.93 8.86
N GLU A 106 4.70 11.99 9.96
CA GLU A 106 6.01 11.35 10.13
C GLU A 106 5.91 9.83 10.04
N ASN A 107 4.98 9.21 10.79
CA ASN A 107 4.81 7.76 10.80
C ASN A 107 4.34 7.24 9.45
N LEU A 108 3.43 7.97 8.80
CA LEU A 108 2.86 7.58 7.52
C LEU A 108 3.88 7.73 6.38
N SER A 109 4.65 8.82 6.39
CA SER A 109 5.74 9.06 5.44
C SER A 109 6.84 8.01 5.59
N THR A 110 7.22 7.71 6.84
CA THR A 110 8.20 6.66 7.14
C THR A 110 7.70 5.29 6.65
N ALA A 111 6.44 4.95 6.90
CA ALA A 111 5.86 3.69 6.45
C ALA A 111 5.85 3.59 4.92
N LEU A 112 5.47 4.66 4.21
CA LEU A 112 5.49 4.68 2.75
C LEU A 112 6.93 4.60 2.21
N MET A 113 7.87 5.39 2.74
CA MET A 113 9.27 5.37 2.31
C MET A 113 9.91 3.99 2.52
N ASN A 114 9.71 3.38 3.69
CA ASN A 114 10.17 2.03 3.96
C ASN A 114 9.57 1.03 2.96
N SER A 115 8.31 1.22 2.56
CA SER A 115 7.69 0.39 1.52
C SER A 115 8.38 0.55 0.17
N LEU A 116 8.75 1.76 -0.24
CA LEU A 116 9.45 1.99 -1.50
C LEU A 116 10.86 1.38 -1.49
N LEU A 117 11.56 1.50 -0.36
CA LEU A 117 12.90 0.95 -0.16
C LEU A 117 12.88 -0.59 -0.10
N ASP A 118 11.95 -1.18 0.65
CA ASP A 118 11.79 -2.64 0.78
C ASP A 118 11.57 -3.34 -0.56
N TRP A 119 10.96 -2.62 -1.51
CA TRP A 119 10.66 -3.10 -2.85
C TRP A 119 11.68 -2.64 -3.91
N ASN A 120 12.72 -1.89 -3.51
CA ASN A 120 13.75 -1.32 -4.39
C ASN A 120 13.15 -0.50 -5.55
N VAL A 121 12.06 0.22 -5.30
CA VAL A 121 11.37 1.04 -6.31
C VAL A 121 11.63 2.54 -6.16
N ASP A 122 12.25 2.95 -5.05
CA ASP A 122 12.65 4.33 -4.77
C ASP A 122 13.43 4.97 -5.93
N ARG A 123 14.42 4.26 -6.49
CA ARG A 123 15.25 4.77 -7.61
C ARG A 123 14.56 4.73 -8.97
N LYS A 124 13.49 3.95 -9.10
CA LYS A 124 12.72 3.78 -10.34
C LYS A 124 11.42 4.57 -10.35
N LEU A 125 11.10 5.26 -9.25
CA LEU A 125 9.87 6.04 -9.11
C LEU A 125 9.78 7.13 -10.18
N SER A 126 8.62 7.23 -10.84
CA SER A 126 8.28 8.33 -11.77
C SER A 126 7.17 9.22 -11.25
N LYS A 127 6.19 8.62 -10.58
CA LYS A 127 5.02 9.30 -10.07
C LYS A 127 4.58 8.63 -8.79
N LEU A 128 4.16 9.44 -7.82
CA LEU A 128 3.47 8.99 -6.62
C LEU A 128 2.10 9.66 -6.62
N ASN A 129 1.03 8.87 -6.70
CA ASN A 129 -0.33 9.35 -6.55
C ASN A 129 -0.78 8.95 -5.15
N LEU A 130 -1.24 9.93 -4.37
CA LEU A 130 -1.78 9.74 -3.04
C LEU A 130 -3.28 10.10 -3.09
N ASP A 131 -4.05 9.64 -2.11
CA ASP A 131 -5.42 10.08 -1.92
C ASP A 131 -5.50 11.57 -1.55
N ASN A 132 -6.69 12.18 -1.59
CA ASN A 132 -6.84 13.60 -1.26
C ASN A 132 -6.92 13.83 0.26
N CYS A 133 -5.87 13.42 0.97
CA CYS A 133 -5.70 13.63 2.41
C CYS A 133 -4.70 14.77 2.64
N SER A 134 -5.02 15.73 3.50
CA SER A 134 -4.16 16.89 3.79
C SER A 134 -2.76 16.50 4.29
N THR A 135 -2.64 15.32 4.92
CA THR A 135 -1.39 14.73 5.40
C THR A 135 -0.39 14.43 4.26
N ASN A 136 -0.87 14.29 3.03
CA ASN A 136 -0.05 13.86 1.88
C ASN A 136 0.87 14.96 1.34
N ASN A 137 0.50 16.24 1.46
CA ASN A 137 1.36 17.34 1.03
C ASN A 137 2.64 17.38 1.89
N SER A 138 2.47 17.35 3.21
CA SER A 138 3.60 17.30 4.15
C SER A 138 4.42 16.01 4.00
N MET A 139 3.79 14.89 3.64
CA MET A 139 4.51 13.65 3.32
C MET A 139 5.40 13.80 2.09
N ILE A 140 4.90 14.45 1.04
CA ILE A 140 5.69 14.73 -0.18
C ILE A 140 6.89 15.61 0.17
N ASP A 141 6.73 16.63 1.00
CA ASP A 141 7.84 17.51 1.41
C ASP A 141 8.94 16.73 2.15
N ILE A 142 8.56 15.83 3.06
CA ILE A 142 9.50 14.95 3.76
C ILE A 142 10.19 13.98 2.78
N LEU A 143 9.45 13.39 1.84
CA LEU A 143 10.00 12.45 0.86
C LEU A 143 10.96 13.12 -0.14
N LEU A 144 10.71 14.38 -0.49
CA LEU A 144 11.57 15.18 -1.37
C LEU A 144 12.76 15.80 -0.65
N GLY A 145 12.80 15.74 0.70
CA GLY A 145 13.84 16.38 1.51
C GLY A 145 13.72 17.91 1.53
N ASN A 146 12.52 18.44 1.31
CA ASN A 146 12.25 19.88 1.28
C ASN A 146 12.11 20.49 2.68
N THR A 147 11.98 19.67 3.72
CA THR A 147 12.07 20.15 5.11
C THR A 147 13.51 20.52 5.41
N ILE A 148 13.79 21.82 5.36
CA ILE A 148 15.02 22.44 5.82
C ILE A 148 15.19 22.10 7.30
N ASP A 149 16.32 21.50 7.67
CA ASP A 149 16.77 21.40 9.06
C ASP A 149 16.77 22.81 9.68
N GLY A 150 15.83 23.07 10.59
CA GLY A 150 15.63 24.39 11.19
C GLY A 150 15.35 24.29 12.69
N VAL A 151 16.30 23.76 13.45
CA VAL A 151 16.46 24.25 14.83
C VAL A 151 17.09 25.63 14.72
N GLY A 152 16.31 26.66 15.01
CA GLY A 152 16.77 28.04 15.08
C GLY A 152 15.61 28.98 15.39
N ASP A 153 15.48 29.36 16.66
CA ASP A 153 14.69 30.51 17.09
C ASP A 153 15.04 31.73 16.24
N ASN A 154 14.01 32.45 15.78
CA ASN A 154 13.87 33.91 15.89
C ASN A 154 12.49 34.31 15.36
N ASP A 155 11.76 35.04 16.21
CA ASP A 155 10.59 35.83 15.83
C ASP A 155 10.93 36.83 14.70
N VAL A 156 9.89 37.24 13.95
CA VAL A 156 9.60 38.57 13.39
C VAL A 156 9.14 38.56 11.91
N ASP A 157 7.88 39.01 11.77
CA ASP A 157 7.17 39.79 10.74
C ASP A 157 6.77 39.22 9.36
N ASP A 158 5.44 39.10 9.23
CA ASP A 158 4.50 39.77 8.31
C ASP A 158 4.85 40.01 6.83
N ASP A 159 3.81 39.77 6.00
CA ASP A 159 3.61 40.12 4.59
C ASP A 159 4.58 39.57 3.53
N ASN A 160 4.09 38.64 2.68
CA ASN A 160 3.81 38.97 1.28
C ASN A 160 3.05 37.85 0.51
N GLU A 161 2.25 38.30 -0.44
CA GLU A 161 1.30 37.58 -1.28
C GLU A 161 1.92 36.61 -2.31
N ASN A 162 1.11 35.59 -2.65
CA ASN A 162 0.89 34.97 -3.96
C ASN A 162 2.07 34.73 -4.91
N GLU A 163 2.31 33.44 -5.22
CA GLU A 163 2.11 32.86 -6.56
C GLU A 163 2.59 31.40 -6.57
N VAL A 164 1.68 30.43 -6.70
CA VAL A 164 2.03 29.20 -7.44
C VAL A 164 0.82 28.72 -8.25
N ASN A 165 1.11 28.56 -9.53
CA ASN A 165 0.19 28.47 -10.66
C ASN A 165 -0.70 27.22 -10.70
N GLU A 166 -1.85 27.42 -11.35
CA GLU A 166 -2.85 26.44 -11.77
C GLU A 166 -2.27 25.17 -12.42
N ALA A 167 -2.89 24.03 -12.10
CA ALA A 167 -3.04 22.93 -13.04
C ALA A 167 -4.36 22.17 -12.81
N VAL A 168 -5.37 22.63 -13.55
CA VAL A 168 -6.47 21.89 -14.19
C VAL A 168 -7.43 21.08 -13.29
N ASP A 169 -8.55 21.74 -13.02
CA ASP A 169 -9.85 21.14 -12.72
C ASP A 169 -10.27 20.14 -13.83
N CYS A 170 -10.44 18.88 -13.43
CA CYS A 170 -11.23 17.90 -14.17
C CYS A 170 -12.26 17.29 -13.22
N SER A 171 -13.18 18.12 -12.74
CA SER A 171 -14.48 17.69 -12.26
C SER A 171 -15.31 17.20 -13.46
N GLY A 172 -15.48 15.89 -13.57
CA GLY A 172 -16.36 15.33 -14.59
C GLY A 172 -16.40 13.81 -14.64
N ALA A 173 -17.47 13.25 -14.06
CA ALA A 173 -18.11 11.97 -14.41
C ALA A 173 -17.35 10.67 -14.04
N THR A 174 -17.93 9.62 -13.44
CA THR A 174 -19.28 9.31 -12.94
C THR A 174 -19.16 8.06 -12.08
N LYS A 175 -19.96 7.97 -11.01
CA LYS A 175 -20.22 6.73 -10.26
C LYS A 175 -20.77 5.63 -11.20
N ALA A 176 -20.13 4.48 -11.25
CA ALA A 176 -20.76 3.17 -11.45
C ALA A 176 -19.84 2.09 -10.88
#